data_AF-A0A5K1BS69-F1
#
_entry.id   AF-A0A5K1BS69-F1
#
_cell.length_a   1.000
_cell.length_b   1.000
_cell.length_c   1.000
_cell.angle_alpha   90.00
_cell.angle_beta   90.00
_cell.angle_gamma   90.00
#
_symmetry.space_group_name_H-M   'P 1'
#
loop_
_entity.id
_entity.type
_entity.pdbx_description
1 polymer ?
#
loop_
_entity_poly.entity_id
_entity_poly.type
_entity_poly.pdbx_seq_one_letter_code
_entity_poly.pdbx_strand_id
1 'polypeptide(L)'
;MSASGRDVELLEFIEVATKNPDDVQKSVLAEILSQNARTEYLQQRCDLGGSTDRQTFKAKVPMVTYDDLKPDILRIANGDRSPILSAHPISEFLTRHAYPFTSPFLL
;
A
#
# COMPACT_ATOMS: atom_id res chain seq x y z
N MET A 1 -19.84 -29.58 -19.01
CA MET A 1 -19.94 -28.74 -17.79
C MET A 1 -19.79 -27.30 -18.25
N SER A 2 -20.86 -26.49 -18.23
CA SER A 2 -20.73 -25.07 -18.54
C SER A 2 -20.17 -24.34 -17.32
N ALA A 3 -19.19 -23.45 -17.52
CA ALA A 3 -18.73 -22.54 -16.47
C ALA A 3 -19.92 -21.76 -15.91
N SER A 4 -20.01 -21.60 -14.60
CA SER A 4 -21.07 -20.77 -14.00
C SER A 4 -20.82 -19.29 -14.34
N GLY A 5 -21.84 -18.44 -14.32
CA GLY A 5 -21.67 -17.00 -14.61
C GLY A 5 -20.58 -16.34 -13.76
N ARG A 6 -20.42 -16.75 -12.51
CA ARG A 6 -19.35 -16.28 -11.61
C ARG A 6 -17.95 -16.68 -12.07
N ASP A 7 -17.79 -17.89 -12.61
CA ASP A 7 -16.50 -18.36 -13.10
C ASP A 7 -16.08 -17.56 -14.34
N VAL A 8 -17.05 -17.18 -15.18
CA VAL A 8 -16.82 -16.32 -16.35
C VAL A 8 -16.36 -14.93 -15.92
N GLU A 9 -17.04 -14.30 -14.95
CA GLU A 9 -16.67 -12.99 -14.41
C GLU A 9 -15.25 -13.00 -13.79
N LEU A 10 -14.91 -14.06 -13.04
CA LEU A 10 -13.58 -14.22 -12.44
C LEU A 10 -12.48 -14.35 -13.50
N LEU A 11 -12.72 -15.16 -14.54
CA LEU A 11 -11.77 -15.33 -15.63
C LEU A 11 -11.60 -14.04 -16.45
N GLU A 12 -12.68 -13.31 -16.70
CA GLU A 12 -12.64 -12.01 -17.37
C GLU A 12 -11.86 -10.98 -16.55
N PHE A 13 -12.06 -10.95 -15.22
CA PHE A 13 -11.26 -10.09 -14.34
C PHE A 13 -9.76 -10.39 -14.43
N ILE A 14 -9.37 -11.68 -14.39
CA ILE A 14 -7.96 -12.09 -14.50
C ILE A 14 -7.39 -11.67 -15.88
N GLU A 15 -8.13 -11.93 -16.95
CA GLU A 15 -7.71 -11.57 -18.31
C GLU A 15 -7.50 -10.05 -18.43
N VAL A 16 -8.46 -9.24 -17.99
CA VAL A 16 -8.35 -7.77 -18.02
C VAL A 16 -7.17 -7.29 -17.18
N ALA A 17 -7.01 -7.83 -15.96
CA ALA A 17 -5.94 -7.44 -15.05
C ALA A 17 -4.54 -7.78 -15.59
N THR A 18 -4.41 -8.88 -16.34
CA THR A 18 -3.11 -9.40 -16.83
C THR A 18 -2.78 -8.98 -18.25
N LYS A 19 -3.77 -8.59 -19.07
CA LYS A 19 -3.57 -8.11 -20.45
C LYS A 19 -2.89 -6.75 -20.51
N ASN A 20 -3.22 -5.84 -19.58
CA ASN A 20 -2.65 -4.49 -19.53
C ASN A 20 -2.18 -4.11 -18.10
N PRO A 21 -1.17 -4.80 -17.56
CA PRO A 21 -0.78 -4.64 -16.16
C PRO A 21 -0.23 -3.23 -15.84
N ASP A 22 0.40 -2.56 -16.80
CA ASP A 22 0.93 -1.19 -16.59
C ASP A 22 -0.20 -0.19 -16.34
N ASP A 23 -1.32 -0.28 -17.06
CA ASP A 23 -2.45 0.63 -16.90
C ASP A 23 -3.26 0.32 -15.64
N VAL A 24 -3.39 -0.97 -15.30
CA VAL A 24 -3.98 -1.40 -14.03
C VAL A 24 -3.16 -0.85 -12.87
N GLN A 25 -1.83 -1.03 -12.88
CA GLN A 25 -0.95 -0.55 -11.81
C GLN A 25 -0.92 0.98 -11.70
N LYS A 26 -0.96 1.71 -12.82
CA LYS A 26 -1.12 3.18 -12.79
C LYS A 26 -2.43 3.61 -12.14
N SER A 27 -3.53 2.92 -12.48
CA SER A 27 -4.86 3.23 -11.95
C SER A 27 -4.91 2.96 -10.44
N VAL A 28 -4.39 1.82 -9.99
CA VAL A 28 -4.28 1.47 -8.57
C VAL A 28 -3.42 2.49 -7.81
N LEU A 29 -2.26 2.86 -8.34
CA LEU A 29 -1.41 3.88 -7.72
C LEU A 29 -2.15 5.23 -7.61
N ALA A 30 -2.80 5.67 -8.69
CA ALA A 30 -3.53 6.93 -8.70
C ALA A 30 -4.68 6.93 -7.68
N GLU A 31 -5.40 5.82 -7.55
CA GLU A 31 -6.46 5.65 -6.55
C GLU A 31 -5.90 5.73 -5.12
N ILE A 32 -4.85 4.97 -4.80
CA ILE A 32 -4.18 5.00 -3.49
C ILE A 32 -3.74 6.42 -3.14
N LEU A 33 -3.08 7.12 -4.07
CA LEU A 33 -2.58 8.47 -3.83
C LEU A 33 -3.72 9.48 -3.69
N SER A 34 -4.78 9.37 -4.48
CA SER A 34 -5.94 10.27 -4.41
C SER A 34 -6.69 10.12 -3.09
N GLN A 35 -6.92 8.90 -2.63
CA GLN A 35 -7.61 8.62 -1.36
C GLN A 35 -6.78 9.12 -0.18
N ASN A 36 -5.46 9.00 -0.24
CA ASN A 36 -4.56 9.30 0.85
C ASN A 36 -3.85 10.67 0.73
N ALA A 37 -4.26 11.52 -0.22
CA ALA A 37 -3.56 12.78 -0.52
C ALA A 37 -3.37 13.73 0.67
N ARG A 38 -4.22 13.61 1.70
CA ARG A 38 -4.23 14.44 2.91
C ARG A 38 -3.72 13.71 4.14
N THR A 39 -3.13 12.53 4.00
CA THR A 39 -2.52 11.84 5.13
C THR A 39 -1.23 12.53 5.55
N GLU A 40 -0.88 12.46 6.83
CA GLU A 40 0.35 13.09 7.34
C GLU A 40 1.58 12.60 6.58
N TYR A 41 1.64 11.30 6.26
CA TYR A 41 2.77 10.72 5.55
C TYR A 41 2.95 11.29 4.13
N LEU A 42 1.88 11.32 3.32
CA LEU A 42 1.98 11.80 1.94
C LEU A 42 2.07 13.33 1.87
N GLN A 43 1.34 14.04 2.72
CA GLN A 43 1.28 15.50 2.69
C GLN A 43 2.49 16.14 3.36
N GLN A 44 2.80 15.77 4.60
CA GLN A 44 3.78 16.49 5.41
C GLN A 44 5.19 15.95 5.22
N ARG A 45 5.35 14.63 5.00
CA ARG A 45 6.68 14.01 4.91
C ARG A 45 7.17 13.84 3.49
N CYS A 46 6.29 13.42 2.58
CA CYS A 46 6.66 13.24 1.18
C CYS A 46 6.48 14.52 0.34
N ASP A 47 5.79 15.54 0.87
CA ASP A 47 5.43 16.76 0.13
C ASP A 47 4.80 16.43 -1.24
N LEU A 48 3.95 15.40 -1.32
CA LEU A 48 3.47 14.90 -2.60
C LEU A 48 2.54 15.90 -3.33
N GLY A 49 2.03 16.90 -2.61
CA GLY A 49 1.21 17.99 -3.16
C GLY A 49 -0.11 17.51 -3.78
N GLY A 50 -0.57 16.32 -3.41
CA GLY A 50 -1.76 15.69 -4.01
C GLY A 50 -1.55 15.14 -5.42
N SER A 51 -0.31 15.09 -5.92
CA SER A 51 -0.04 14.42 -7.19
C SER A 51 -0.34 12.93 -7.11
N THR A 52 -0.96 12.41 -8.17
CA THR A 52 -1.30 11.00 -8.34
C THR A 52 -0.47 10.31 -9.42
N ASP A 53 0.47 11.04 -10.04
CA ASP A 53 1.25 10.52 -11.15
C ASP A 53 2.48 9.70 -10.68
N ARG A 54 2.82 8.68 -11.47
CA ARG A 54 3.90 7.74 -11.16
C ARG A 54 5.28 8.40 -11.06
N GLN A 55 5.55 9.45 -11.82
CA GLN A 55 6.88 10.06 -11.85
C GLN A 55 7.10 10.89 -10.58
N THR A 56 6.12 11.70 -10.20
CA THR A 56 6.18 12.46 -8.95
C THR A 56 6.21 11.55 -7.73
N PHE A 57 5.43 10.46 -7.73
CA PHE A 57 5.50 9.44 -6.67
C PHE A 57 6.91 8.89 -6.52
N LYS A 58 7.54 8.44 -7.61
CA LYS A 58 8.91 7.89 -7.58
C LYS A 58 9.97 8.91 -7.14
N ALA A 59 9.77 10.18 -7.45
CA ALA A 59 10.71 11.23 -7.11
C ALA A 59 10.60 11.69 -5.65
N LYS A 60 9.38 11.66 -5.07
CA LYS A 60 9.08 12.25 -3.76
C LYS A 60 8.88 11.25 -2.63
N VAL A 61 8.37 10.04 -2.93
CA VAL A 61 8.11 9.03 -1.90
C VAL A 61 9.33 8.12 -1.75
N PRO A 62 10.01 8.11 -0.58
CA PRO A 62 11.18 7.29 -0.37
C PRO A 62 10.82 5.82 -0.28
N MET A 63 11.76 4.96 -0.65
CA MET A 63 11.70 3.53 -0.31
C MET A 63 11.98 3.38 1.19
N VAL A 64 11.06 2.75 1.93
CA VAL A 64 11.10 2.65 3.40
C VAL A 64 11.13 1.20 3.88
N THR A 65 11.69 1.01 5.06
CA THR A 65 11.65 -0.23 5.84
C THR A 65 10.59 -0.15 6.94
N TYR A 66 10.42 -1.24 7.71
CA TYR A 66 9.51 -1.23 8.86
C TYR A 66 9.92 -0.22 9.93
N ASP A 67 11.23 -0.06 10.18
CA ASP A 67 11.72 0.80 11.25
C ASP A 67 11.48 2.29 10.96
N ASP A 68 11.48 2.67 9.68
CA ASP A 68 11.14 4.04 9.25
C ASP A 68 9.68 4.40 9.54
N LEU A 69 8.76 3.43 9.45
CA LEU A 69 7.32 3.62 9.69
C LEU A 69 6.89 3.27 11.12
N LYS A 70 7.76 2.64 11.91
CA LYS A 70 7.49 2.20 13.28
C LYS A 70 6.95 3.32 14.18
N PRO A 71 7.43 4.58 14.13
CA PRO A 71 6.87 5.67 14.93
C PRO A 71 5.39 5.93 14.63
N ASP A 72 4.98 5.86 13.36
CA ASP A 72 3.59 6.06 12.96
C ASP A 72 2.70 4.90 13.39
N ILE A 73 3.20 3.68 13.19
CA ILE A 73 2.53 2.46 13.63
C ILE A 73 2.27 2.50 15.14
N LEU A 74 3.26 2.92 15.94
CA LEU A 74 3.11 3.05 17.39
C LEU A 74 2.11 4.14 17.78
N ARG A 75 2.07 5.28 17.08
CA ARG A 75 1.03 6.31 17.31
C ARG A 75 -0.38 5.75 17.10
N ILE A 76 -0.60 5.05 15.99
CA ILE A 76 -1.90 4.44 15.66
C ILE A 76 -2.27 3.38 16.72
N ALA A 77 -1.31 2.54 17.10
CA ALA A 77 -1.49 1.50 18.12
C ALA A 77 -1.82 2.08 19.51
N ASN A 78 -1.24 3.22 19.85
CA ASN A 78 -1.51 3.95 21.09
C ASN A 78 -2.81 4.78 21.07
N GLY A 79 -3.61 4.67 20.00
CA GLY A 79 -4.94 5.28 19.96
C GLY A 79 -5.05 6.53 19.09
N ASP A 80 -4.00 6.97 18.40
CA ASP A 80 -4.13 8.06 17.43
C ASP A 80 -5.05 7.61 16.28
N ARG A 81 -6.03 8.45 15.94
CA ARG A 81 -7.03 8.22 14.87
C ARG A 81 -6.95 9.28 13.77
N SER A 82 -5.95 10.15 13.84
CA SER A 82 -5.61 11.08 12.75
C SER A 82 -5.23 10.30 11.49
N PRO A 83 -5.44 10.85 10.28
CA PRO A 83 -5.09 10.18 9.03
C PRO A 83 -3.57 10.16 8.82
N ILE A 84 -2.84 9.29 9.56
CA ILE A 84 -1.37 9.26 9.52
C ILE A 84 -0.87 8.61 8.22
N LEU A 85 -1.27 7.36 7.99
CA LEU A 85 -0.86 6.56 6.82
C LEU A 85 -2.01 6.35 5.81
N SER A 86 -3.25 6.37 6.29
CA SER A 86 -4.46 6.09 5.51
C SER A 86 -5.56 7.09 5.85
N ALA A 87 -6.33 7.51 4.86
CA ALA A 87 -7.55 8.28 5.09
C ALA A 87 -8.67 7.41 5.67
N HIS A 88 -8.65 6.10 5.41
CA HIS A 88 -9.53 5.14 6.05
C HIS A 88 -8.97 4.73 7.42
N PRO A 89 -9.79 4.69 8.49
CA PRO A 89 -9.33 4.27 9.81
C PRO A 89 -8.71 2.88 9.81
N ILE A 90 -7.57 2.71 10.50
CA ILE A 90 -6.95 1.40 10.68
C ILE A 90 -7.77 0.59 11.70
N SER A 91 -8.34 -0.52 11.24
CA SER A 91 -9.19 -1.41 12.04
C SER A 91 -8.41 -2.43 12.86
N GLU A 92 -7.28 -2.90 12.35
CA GLU A 92 -6.47 -3.95 12.96
C GLU A 92 -5.01 -3.90 12.48
N PHE A 93 -4.13 -4.60 13.21
CA PHE A 93 -2.75 -4.82 12.81
C PHE A 93 -2.52 -6.31 12.50
N LEU A 94 -2.19 -6.60 11.24
CA LEU A 94 -1.80 -7.95 10.83
C LEU A 94 -0.34 -8.19 11.22
N THR A 95 -0.09 -9.20 12.04
CA THR A 95 1.25 -9.54 12.51
C THR A 95 1.95 -10.48 11.52
N ARG A 96 3.06 -10.03 10.95
CA ARG A 96 3.87 -10.86 10.05
C ARG A 96 4.45 -12.05 10.82
N HIS A 97 4.41 -13.23 10.21
CA HIS A 97 5.18 -14.37 10.73
C HIS A 97 6.64 -14.18 10.30
N ALA A 98 7.51 -13.84 11.25
CA ALA A 98 8.95 -13.76 11.02
C ALA A 98 9.63 -14.96 11.66
N TYR A 99 10.18 -15.87 10.86
CA TYR A 99 11.05 -16.91 11.38
C TYR A 99 12.27 -16.24 12.02
N PRO A 100 12.69 -16.63 13.24
CA PRO A 100 13.94 -16.17 13.80
C PRO A 100 15.08 -16.73 12.94
N PHE A 101 15.66 -15.90 12.07
CA PHE A 101 16.87 -16.25 11.34
C PHE A 101 18.07 -16.13 12.28
N THR A 102 18.20 -17.06 13.23
CA THR A 102 19.49 -17.33 13.87
C THR A 102 20.24 -18.28 12.95
N SER A 103 20.94 -17.76 11.94
CA SER A 103 21.98 -18.54 11.27
C SER A 103 23.19 -18.61 12.21
N PRO A 104 23.64 -19.80 12.65
CA PRO A 104 24.82 -19.94 13.50
C PRO A 104 26.14 -19.84 12.71
N PHE A 105 26.13 -19.52 11.42
CA PHE A 105 27.31 -19.51 10.55
C PHE A 105 27.76 -18.12 10.10
N LEU A 106 27.82 -17.18 11.03
CA LEU A 106 28.61 -15.95 10.89
C LEU A 106 29.43 -15.72 12.18
N LEU A 107 30.48 -16.51 12.36
CA LEU A 107 31.72 -16.20 13.05
C LEU A 107 32.88 -16.81 12.27
#